data_AF-A0A830HZI8-F1
#
_entry.id   AF-A0A830HZI8-F1
#
_cell.length_a   1.000
_cell.length_b   1.000
_cell.length_c   1.000
_cell.angle_alpha   90.00
_cell.angle_beta   90.00
_cell.angle_gamma   90.00
#
_symmetry.space_group_name_H-M   'P 1'
#
loop_
_entity.id
_entity.type
_entity.pdbx_description
1 polymer ?
#
loop_
_entity_poly.entity_id
_entity_poly.type
_entity_poly.pdbx_seq_one_letter_code
_entity_poly.pdbx_strand_id
1 'polypeptide(L)'
;MSSLPPLLGLGRSCVLARATSTSAMHPYLKPRAFSSSSSSSSTTAASSFSSSASLQSPSSSAGGGLTGVRRILASFILSSDEIERLEEASASASAPFVKDASLTIKAAQDQASAEVAAARASLADAIAARASAEAEAKEARAQALMEIESVKNSQSAAMQTIQNDLKNAQSEIVKAKKDVEKAVKVERTKLSELKNQLKAAEAAATAAAAASTASATVEATPLPVHPLLNVAPAVDLGYKKLFHADIASLLKLQENTPVWHKQRMFRPERAKAIALYKAKRGQVNPVSLPGIVTLVEETDGNMYVLDGQHRLGALRVLHEKGLAAADEKVMVEVFYPRAPSSKPSTMGDDAEGASDMDGDADAANARDIKRFAELLFKEINQAEPLRDVDWPDVSDRLRAVLEETVQTLRGKYPKMFSASARYQSPHVNVDVLKDELFQALFGDSGDGKGAGLDAGTASVDDIIAFVEERNSALAKRKDSTWTKGIAGKGKDKRLKALEKAKANGFFLGVVPGPSWLDAK
;
A
#
# COMPACT_ATOMS: atom_id res chain seq x y z
N MET A 1 -1.03 -93.74 -4.36
CA MET A 1 0.25 -93.02 -4.63
C MET A 1 -0.13 -91.80 -5.45
N SER A 2 -0.05 -90.55 -5.03
CA SER A 2 0.64 -89.92 -3.89
C SER A 2 -0.13 -88.64 -3.50
N SER A 3 -0.01 -88.30 -2.22
CA SER A 3 -0.73 -87.28 -1.45
C SER A 3 -0.44 -85.82 -1.84
N LEU A 4 -1.49 -84.99 -1.81
CA LEU A 4 -1.43 -83.53 -1.70
C LEU A 4 -1.40 -83.09 -0.23
N PRO A 5 -0.73 -81.98 0.14
CA PRO A 5 -0.75 -81.44 1.50
C PRO A 5 -1.89 -80.42 1.72
N PRO A 6 -2.25 -80.13 3.00
CA PRO A 6 -3.52 -79.51 3.36
C PRO A 6 -3.46 -77.98 3.53
N LEU A 7 -4.59 -77.35 3.26
CA LEU A 7 -4.92 -75.96 3.58
C LEU A 7 -5.21 -75.79 5.09
N LEU A 8 -4.48 -74.91 5.74
CA LEU A 8 -4.81 -74.40 7.08
C LEU A 8 -5.64 -73.12 6.94
N GLY A 9 -6.86 -73.15 7.46
CA GLY A 9 -7.68 -71.98 7.69
C GLY A 9 -7.37 -71.34 9.04
N LEU A 10 -7.54 -70.02 9.13
CA LEU A 10 -7.89 -69.31 10.35
C LEU A 10 -8.72 -68.09 9.95
N GLY A 11 -10.01 -68.15 10.23
CA GLY A 11 -10.87 -66.98 10.23
C GLY A 11 -10.58 -66.09 11.44
N ARG A 12 -10.87 -64.79 11.29
CA ARG A 12 -11.31 -63.96 12.40
C ARG A 12 -12.11 -62.77 11.89
N SER A 13 -13.35 -62.75 12.36
CA SER A 13 -14.36 -61.73 12.24
C SER A 13 -13.85 -60.37 12.73
N CYS A 14 -14.08 -59.30 11.97
CA CYS A 14 -13.90 -57.94 12.44
C CYS A 14 -15.27 -57.24 12.45
N VAL A 15 -15.68 -56.91 13.66
CA VAL A 15 -16.96 -56.30 14.03
C VAL A 15 -17.01 -54.86 13.52
N LEU A 16 -18.07 -54.55 12.77
CA LEU A 16 -18.48 -53.20 12.39
C LEU A 16 -18.94 -52.43 13.64
N ALA A 17 -18.11 -51.52 14.14
CA ALA A 17 -18.51 -50.51 15.11
C ALA A 17 -18.94 -49.23 14.37
N ARG A 18 -20.26 -49.01 14.37
CA ARG A 18 -20.96 -47.84 13.84
C ARG A 18 -20.80 -46.68 14.85
N ALA A 19 -19.88 -45.76 14.59
CA ALA A 19 -19.78 -44.52 15.36
C ALA A 19 -20.73 -43.47 14.77
N THR A 20 -21.83 -43.23 15.48
CA THR A 20 -22.78 -42.14 15.25
C THR A 20 -22.11 -40.80 15.52
N SER A 21 -22.17 -39.90 14.53
CA SER A 21 -21.79 -38.50 14.66
C SER A 21 -22.75 -37.78 15.62
N THR A 22 -22.30 -37.56 16.86
CA THR A 22 -22.94 -36.65 17.81
C THR A 22 -22.50 -35.22 17.49
N SER A 23 -23.44 -34.45 16.95
CA SER A 23 -23.38 -32.99 16.83
C SER A 23 -23.22 -32.37 18.22
N ALA A 24 -22.02 -31.90 18.53
CA ALA A 24 -21.74 -31.16 19.76
C ALA A 24 -22.11 -29.68 19.55
N MET A 25 -23.19 -29.28 20.22
CA MET A 25 -23.59 -27.90 20.42
C MET A 25 -22.48 -27.09 21.08
N HIS A 26 -22.11 -25.96 20.47
CA HIS A 26 -21.28 -24.93 21.10
C HIS A 26 -22.08 -24.16 22.16
N PRO A 27 -21.54 -23.96 23.37
CA PRO A 27 -22.21 -23.18 24.41
C PRO A 27 -21.86 -21.68 24.35
N TYR A 28 -22.90 -20.87 24.53
CA TYR A 28 -22.92 -19.58 25.23
C TYR A 28 -21.98 -18.45 24.77
N LEU A 29 -22.54 -17.50 24.02
CA LEU A 29 -22.22 -16.08 24.17
C LEU A 29 -23.48 -15.31 24.56
N LYS A 30 -23.43 -14.70 25.74
CA LYS A 30 -24.48 -13.87 26.35
C LYS A 30 -24.76 -12.61 25.49
N PRO A 31 -26.03 -12.17 25.39
CA PRO A 31 -26.35 -10.88 24.81
C PRO A 31 -26.02 -9.75 25.80
N ARG A 32 -25.25 -8.75 25.35
CA ARG A 32 -25.07 -7.49 26.08
C ARG A 32 -26.32 -6.63 25.87
N ALA A 33 -27.01 -6.37 26.98
CA ALA A 33 -28.12 -5.42 27.04
C ALA A 33 -27.65 -4.02 26.62
N PHE A 34 -28.35 -3.43 25.65
CA PHE A 34 -28.30 -2.00 25.39
C PHE A 34 -29.14 -1.31 26.46
N SER A 35 -28.49 -0.62 27.40
CA SER A 35 -29.15 0.28 28.32
C SER A 35 -29.47 1.58 27.60
N SER A 36 -30.76 1.83 27.42
CA SER A 36 -31.34 3.15 27.17
C SER A 36 -31.06 4.08 28.35
N SER A 37 -30.40 5.22 28.10
CA SER A 37 -30.45 6.37 29.01
C SER A 37 -30.97 7.58 28.24
N SER A 38 -32.25 7.83 28.46
CA SER A 38 -32.96 9.09 28.30
C SER A 38 -32.48 10.14 29.32
N SER A 39 -32.90 11.40 29.09
CA SER A 39 -32.73 12.62 29.90
C SER A 39 -31.42 13.40 29.66
N SER A 40 -31.39 14.71 29.55
CA SER A 40 -32.44 15.74 29.62
C SER A 40 -31.88 17.04 29.06
N SER A 41 -32.77 17.78 28.40
CA SER A 41 -32.68 19.22 28.14
C SER A 41 -32.47 20.05 29.41
N SER A 42 -31.57 21.03 29.37
CA SER A 42 -31.72 22.28 30.09
C SER A 42 -30.96 23.43 29.42
N THR A 43 -31.74 24.36 28.90
CA THR A 43 -31.47 25.79 28.65
C THR A 43 -30.69 26.48 29.79
N THR A 44 -29.69 27.31 29.48
CA THR A 44 -29.75 28.80 29.60
C THR A 44 -28.37 29.48 29.43
N ALA A 45 -28.42 30.63 28.73
CA ALA A 45 -27.69 31.88 28.93
C ALA A 45 -26.14 31.95 28.86
N ALA A 46 -25.70 32.61 27.79
CA ALA A 46 -24.80 33.78 27.76
C ALA A 46 -23.80 34.00 28.91
N SER A 47 -22.51 34.04 28.55
CA SER A 47 -21.71 35.27 28.70
C SER A 47 -20.36 35.12 28.00
N SER A 48 -20.09 36.07 27.10
CA SER A 48 -18.80 36.47 26.58
C SER A 48 -17.74 36.64 27.69
N PHE A 49 -16.56 36.04 27.53
CA PHE A 49 -15.30 36.69 27.91
C PHE A 49 -14.15 36.17 27.05
N SER A 50 -13.60 37.09 26.27
CA SER A 50 -12.35 36.97 25.54
C SER A 50 -11.19 36.91 26.53
N SER A 51 -10.27 35.95 26.38
CA SER A 51 -8.88 36.06 26.86
C SER A 51 -8.00 35.00 26.21
N SER A 52 -7.30 35.42 25.17
CA SER A 52 -6.14 34.78 24.58
C SER A 52 -4.99 34.75 25.59
N ALA A 53 -4.71 33.59 26.19
CA ALA A 53 -3.49 33.35 26.97
C ALA A 53 -2.44 32.69 26.06
N SER A 54 -1.50 33.52 25.60
CA SER A 54 -0.25 33.11 24.95
C SER A 54 0.67 32.49 25.99
N LEU A 55 0.95 31.19 25.85
CA LEU A 55 1.99 30.48 26.58
C LEU A 55 3.36 30.91 26.02
N GLN A 56 4.03 31.82 26.71
CA GLN A 56 5.47 32.01 26.59
C GLN A 56 6.16 31.45 27.83
N SER A 57 7.05 30.49 27.58
CA SER A 57 8.02 29.89 28.50
C SER A 57 8.90 30.93 29.20
N PRO A 58 9.19 30.79 30.51
CA PRO A 58 10.15 31.65 31.18
C PRO A 58 11.58 31.21 30.82
N SER A 59 12.27 32.05 30.04
CA SER A 59 13.72 31.98 29.89
C SER A 59 14.40 32.61 31.11
N SER A 60 15.29 31.83 31.71
CA SER A 60 16.24 32.19 32.76
C SER A 60 16.99 33.50 32.49
N SER A 61 16.86 34.47 33.40
CA SER A 61 17.72 35.65 33.50
C SER A 61 17.78 36.13 34.96
N ALA A 62 18.35 35.30 35.83
CA ALA A 62 18.70 35.67 37.20
C ALA A 62 20.20 36.01 37.25
N GLY A 63 20.55 37.25 36.96
CA GLY A 63 21.94 37.71 36.91
C GLY A 63 22.04 39.23 36.80
N GLY A 64 21.51 39.97 37.77
CA GLY A 64 21.51 41.44 37.71
C GLY A 64 21.38 42.19 39.04
N GLY A 65 21.60 41.54 40.19
CA GLY A 65 21.30 42.15 41.51
C GLY A 65 22.47 42.78 42.28
N LEU A 66 23.74 42.54 41.89
CA LEU A 66 24.90 42.92 42.72
C LEU A 66 25.75 44.08 42.17
N THR A 67 25.46 44.57 40.97
CA THR A 67 26.21 45.68 40.34
C THR A 67 25.66 47.08 40.70
N GLY A 68 24.41 47.19 41.15
CA GLY A 68 23.80 48.47 41.55
C GLY A 68 24.31 49.01 42.90
N VAL A 69 24.57 48.14 43.87
CA VAL A 69 24.96 48.55 45.24
C VAL A 69 26.41 49.08 45.28
N ARG A 70 27.31 48.56 44.43
CA ARG A 70 28.68 49.06 44.35
C ARG A 70 28.79 50.48 43.76
N ARG A 71 27.80 50.92 42.97
CA ARG A 71 27.82 52.25 42.33
C ARG A 71 27.34 53.36 43.27
N ILE A 72 26.55 53.04 44.31
CA ILE A 72 26.08 54.00 45.33
C ILE A 72 27.11 54.17 46.45
N LEU A 73 27.84 53.11 46.81
CA LEU A 73 28.93 53.20 47.81
C LEU A 73 30.19 53.90 47.28
N ALA A 74 30.41 53.92 45.97
CA ALA A 74 31.56 54.61 45.37
C ALA A 74 31.38 56.15 45.25
N SER A 75 30.15 56.67 45.38
CA SER A 75 29.89 58.12 45.34
C SER A 75 29.90 58.80 46.71
N PHE A 76 30.22 58.07 47.79
CA PHE A 76 30.21 58.58 49.17
C PHE A 76 31.57 58.52 49.87
N ILE A 77 32.65 58.29 49.12
CA ILE A 77 34.01 58.49 49.62
C ILE A 77 34.35 59.95 49.36
N LEU A 78 33.98 60.81 50.32
CA LEU A 78 34.48 62.19 50.36
C LEU A 78 36.01 62.14 50.41
N SER A 79 36.66 62.99 49.62
CA SER A 79 38.10 63.23 49.69
C SER A 79 38.49 63.63 51.12
N SER A 80 39.64 63.18 51.65
CA SER A 80 40.15 63.62 52.95
C SER A 80 40.21 65.15 53.06
N ASP A 81 40.41 65.86 51.95
CA ASP A 81 40.45 67.32 51.88
C ASP A 81 39.08 67.99 52.11
N GLU A 82 37.98 67.26 51.90
CA GLU A 82 36.61 67.76 52.07
C GLU A 82 36.12 67.58 53.52
N ILE A 83 36.68 66.60 54.24
CA ILE A 83 36.47 66.41 55.68
C ILE A 83 37.20 67.53 56.46
N GLU A 84 38.42 67.87 56.07
CA GLU A 84 39.21 68.94 56.72
C GLU A 84 38.54 70.33 56.59
N ARG A 85 37.93 70.63 55.43
CA ARG A 85 37.15 71.88 55.23
C ARG A 85 35.86 71.96 56.03
N LEU A 86 35.22 70.82 56.32
CA LEU A 86 34.01 70.78 57.14
C LEU A 86 34.33 70.91 58.64
N GLU A 87 35.50 70.42 59.08
CA GLU A 87 35.96 70.62 60.46
C GLU A 87 36.30 72.08 60.74
N GLU A 88 36.98 72.78 59.82
CA GLU A 88 37.25 74.23 59.93
C GLU A 88 35.97 75.08 59.92
N ALA A 89 34.96 74.69 59.13
CA ALA A 89 33.67 75.39 59.12
C ALA A 89 32.85 75.18 60.41
N SER A 90 33.03 74.06 61.11
CA SER A 90 32.32 73.77 62.37
C SER A 90 32.84 74.57 63.56
N ALA A 91 34.09 75.04 63.53
CA ALA A 91 34.72 75.82 64.61
C ALA A 91 34.16 77.26 64.73
N SER A 92 33.37 77.73 63.75
CA SER A 92 32.81 79.09 63.68
C SER A 92 31.31 79.17 64.03
N ALA A 93 30.63 78.03 64.22
CA ALA A 93 29.19 77.99 64.44
C ALA A 93 28.80 78.03 65.94
N SER A 94 27.91 78.97 66.26
CA SER A 94 27.30 79.19 67.59
C SER A 94 26.73 77.91 68.25
N ALA A 95 26.98 77.78 69.55
CA ALA A 95 26.83 76.57 70.38
C ALA A 95 25.42 75.94 70.61
N PRO A 96 24.25 76.55 70.33
CA PRO A 96 22.96 75.86 70.56
C PRO A 96 22.54 74.92 69.42
N PHE A 97 23.02 75.09 68.19
CA PHE A 97 22.57 74.30 67.02
C PHE A 97 23.27 72.94 66.90
N VAL A 98 24.49 72.81 67.45
CA VAL A 98 25.32 71.59 67.35
C VAL A 98 24.78 70.45 68.21
N LYS A 99 24.09 70.73 69.32
CA LYS A 99 23.52 69.70 70.21
C LYS A 99 22.33 68.97 69.59
N ASP A 100 21.44 69.69 68.90
CA ASP A 100 20.28 69.08 68.24
C ASP A 100 20.69 68.24 67.01
N ALA A 101 21.69 68.71 66.25
CA ALA A 101 22.26 67.93 65.16
C ALA A 101 22.92 66.63 65.66
N SER A 102 23.65 66.68 66.79
CA SER A 102 24.31 65.50 67.39
C SER A 102 23.31 64.43 67.85
N LEU A 103 22.19 64.84 68.46
CA LEU A 103 21.13 63.91 68.86
C LEU A 103 20.45 63.26 67.65
N THR A 104 20.24 64.03 66.58
CA THR A 104 19.63 63.53 65.34
C THR A 104 20.55 62.54 64.62
N ILE A 105 21.86 62.81 64.58
CA ILE A 105 22.86 61.90 64.01
C ILE A 105 22.92 60.59 64.80
N LYS A 106 22.90 60.66 66.14
CA LYS A 106 22.90 59.46 66.99
C LYS A 106 21.65 58.61 66.78
N ALA A 107 20.48 59.23 66.72
CA ALA A 107 19.23 58.52 66.43
C ALA A 107 19.25 57.85 65.04
N ALA A 108 19.78 58.54 64.02
CA ALA A 108 19.94 57.97 62.68
C ALA A 108 20.95 56.81 62.66
N GLN A 109 22.04 56.90 63.43
CA GLN A 109 23.04 55.83 63.54
C GLN A 109 22.48 54.61 64.27
N ASP A 110 21.69 54.81 65.33
CA ASP A 110 21.02 53.73 66.06
C ASP A 110 19.97 53.05 65.17
N GLN A 111 19.18 53.82 64.41
CA GLN A 111 18.23 53.28 63.43
C GLN A 111 18.94 52.48 62.33
N ALA A 112 20.01 53.02 61.73
CA ALA A 112 20.78 52.31 60.72
C ALA A 112 21.41 51.02 61.27
N SER A 113 21.88 51.04 62.52
CA SER A 113 22.42 49.85 63.19
C SER A 113 21.35 48.78 63.42
N ALA A 114 20.13 49.19 63.79
CA ALA A 114 18.99 48.29 63.94
C ALA A 114 18.55 47.69 62.60
N GLU A 115 18.49 48.49 61.53
CA GLU A 115 18.17 48.01 60.18
C GLU A 115 19.22 47.02 59.66
N VAL A 116 20.51 47.29 59.90
CA VAL A 116 21.59 46.36 59.55
C VAL A 116 21.48 45.06 60.34
N ALA A 117 21.13 45.11 61.63
CA ALA A 117 20.92 43.91 62.44
C ALA A 117 19.72 43.08 61.93
N ALA A 118 18.61 43.73 61.59
CA ALA A 118 17.44 43.07 61.00
C ALA A 118 17.74 42.45 59.62
N ALA A 119 18.49 43.16 58.77
CA ALA A 119 18.93 42.65 57.48
C ALA A 119 19.85 41.43 57.62
N ARG A 120 20.75 41.43 58.62
CA ARG A 120 21.62 40.27 58.92
C ARG A 120 20.82 39.06 59.40
N ALA A 121 19.81 39.26 60.25
CA ALA A 121 18.93 38.19 60.70
C ALA A 121 18.14 37.59 59.52
N SER A 122 17.51 38.44 58.70
CA SER A 122 16.79 38.03 57.49
C SER A 122 17.69 37.26 56.50
N LEU A 123 18.94 37.71 56.32
CA LEU A 123 19.92 37.00 55.49
C LEU A 123 20.30 35.64 56.08
N ALA A 124 20.47 35.53 57.40
CA ALA A 124 20.77 34.27 58.06
C ALA A 124 19.63 33.26 57.88
N ASP A 125 18.38 33.70 58.03
CA ASP A 125 17.19 32.86 57.80
C ASP A 125 17.09 32.41 56.33
N ALA A 126 17.37 33.31 55.38
CA ALA A 126 17.38 32.97 53.96
C ALA A 126 18.48 31.96 53.60
N ILE A 127 19.66 32.06 54.23
CA ILE A 127 20.75 31.08 54.07
C ILE A 127 20.34 29.72 54.65
N ALA A 128 19.74 29.69 55.84
CA ALA A 128 19.25 28.47 56.47
C ALA A 128 18.15 27.79 55.63
N ALA A 129 17.19 28.56 55.13
CA ALA A 129 16.12 28.04 54.26
C ALA A 129 16.69 27.47 52.95
N ARG A 130 17.68 28.15 52.35
CA ARG A 130 18.35 27.65 51.14
C ARG A 130 19.14 26.37 51.41
N ALA A 131 19.82 26.27 52.55
CA ALA A 131 20.55 25.07 52.94
C ALA A 131 19.60 23.88 53.16
N SER A 132 18.45 24.09 53.80
CA SER A 132 17.41 23.06 53.96
C SER A 132 16.86 22.59 52.61
N ALA A 133 16.49 23.53 51.73
CA ALA A 133 15.99 23.20 50.40
C ALA A 133 17.03 22.46 49.53
N GLU A 134 18.32 22.79 49.68
CA GLU A 134 19.39 22.07 48.98
C GLU A 134 19.56 20.64 49.52
N ALA A 135 19.40 20.42 50.83
CA ALA A 135 19.44 19.09 51.44
C ALA A 135 18.28 18.21 50.94
N GLU A 136 17.05 18.74 50.96
CA GLU A 136 15.86 18.05 50.43
C GLU A 136 15.99 17.73 48.94
N ALA A 137 16.52 18.66 48.15
CA ALA A 137 16.77 18.44 46.73
C ALA A 137 17.84 17.36 46.47
N LYS A 138 18.87 17.25 47.33
CA LYS A 138 19.87 16.19 47.24
C LYS A 138 19.27 14.83 47.58
N GLU A 139 18.43 14.74 48.61
CA GLU A 139 17.75 13.50 48.98
C GLU A 139 16.77 13.05 47.88
N ALA A 140 15.95 13.95 47.35
CA ALA A 140 15.04 13.64 46.25
C ALA A 140 15.78 13.14 44.99
N ARG A 141 16.95 13.74 44.67
CA ARG A 141 17.80 13.27 43.58
C ARG A 141 18.37 11.87 43.83
N ALA A 142 18.78 11.57 45.06
CA ALA A 142 19.27 10.24 45.42
C ALA A 142 18.17 9.18 45.28
N GLN A 143 16.95 9.47 45.74
CA GLN A 143 15.80 8.58 45.58
C GLN A 143 15.45 8.34 44.11
N ALA A 144 15.42 9.40 43.29
CA ALA A 144 15.16 9.28 41.85
C ALA A 144 16.23 8.44 41.13
N LEU A 145 17.51 8.55 41.52
CA LEU A 145 18.58 7.72 40.96
C LEU A 145 18.42 6.24 41.32
N MET A 146 18.02 5.92 42.55
CA MET A 146 17.72 4.53 42.95
C MET A 146 16.53 3.97 42.17
N GLU A 147 15.48 4.75 41.93
CA GLU A 147 14.33 4.32 41.14
C GLU A 147 14.73 4.04 39.68
N ILE A 148 15.51 4.94 39.06
CA ILE A 148 16.04 4.75 37.70
C ILE A 148 16.88 3.47 37.61
N GLU A 149 17.73 3.19 38.59
CA GLU A 149 18.56 1.98 38.62
C GLU A 149 17.70 0.72 38.79
N SER A 150 16.66 0.77 39.63
CA SER A 150 15.71 -0.35 39.78
C SER A 150 14.96 -0.64 38.48
N VAL A 151 14.50 0.39 37.77
CA VAL A 151 13.80 0.26 36.48
C VAL A 151 14.76 -0.32 35.44
N LYS A 152 16.01 0.17 35.37
CA LYS A 152 17.04 -0.35 34.47
C LYS A 152 17.31 -1.84 34.71
N ASN A 153 17.42 -2.26 35.97
CA ASN A 153 17.64 -3.66 36.32
C ASN A 153 16.44 -4.54 35.93
N SER A 154 15.21 -4.07 36.18
CA SER A 154 13.99 -4.79 35.76
C SER A 154 13.86 -4.92 34.24
N GLN A 155 14.22 -3.86 33.49
CA GLN A 155 14.22 -3.89 32.02
C GLN A 155 15.29 -4.84 31.46
N SER A 156 16.48 -4.86 32.06
CA SER A 156 17.54 -5.80 31.69
C SER A 156 17.10 -7.25 31.89
N ALA A 157 16.47 -7.57 33.03
CA ALA A 157 15.94 -8.90 33.31
C ALA A 157 14.84 -9.30 32.30
N ALA A 158 13.89 -8.39 32.01
CA ALA A 158 12.85 -8.64 31.01
C ALA A 158 13.43 -8.88 29.61
N MET A 159 14.46 -8.13 29.22
CA MET A 159 15.12 -8.29 27.93
C MET A 159 15.86 -9.63 27.82
N GLN A 160 16.47 -10.09 28.92
CA GLN A 160 17.12 -11.39 28.98
C GLN A 160 16.12 -12.54 28.83
N THR A 161 14.93 -12.43 29.45
CA THR A 161 13.83 -13.39 29.27
C THR A 161 13.38 -13.45 27.81
N ILE A 162 13.11 -12.30 27.18
CA ILE A 162 12.71 -12.23 25.76
C ILE A 162 13.79 -12.84 24.86
N GLN A 163 15.08 -12.62 25.16
CA GLN A 163 16.18 -13.18 24.40
C GLN A 163 16.24 -14.71 24.51
N ASN A 164 15.94 -15.27 25.67
CA ASN A 164 15.88 -16.72 25.88
C ASN A 164 14.68 -17.34 25.16
N ASP A 165 13.51 -16.71 25.24
CA ASP A 165 12.30 -17.17 24.53
C ASP A 165 12.50 -17.15 23.01
N LEU A 166 13.16 -16.12 22.49
CA LEU A 166 13.49 -16.03 21.07
C LEU A 166 14.47 -17.12 20.62
N LYS A 167 15.47 -17.46 21.44
CA LYS A 167 16.38 -18.59 21.17
C LYS A 167 15.64 -19.93 21.18
N ASN A 168 14.73 -20.13 22.13
CA ASN A 168 13.91 -21.34 22.22
C ASN A 168 13.02 -21.47 20.98
N ALA A 169 12.28 -20.41 20.61
CA ALA A 169 11.45 -20.39 19.40
C ALA A 169 12.25 -20.64 18.12
N GLN A 170 13.47 -20.10 18.01
CA GLN A 170 14.37 -20.38 16.88
C GLN A 170 14.75 -21.87 16.80
N SER A 171 15.03 -22.50 17.94
CA SER A 171 15.36 -23.93 17.98
C SER A 171 14.17 -24.82 17.56
N GLU A 172 12.95 -24.43 17.94
CA GLU A 172 11.72 -25.12 17.53
C GLU A 172 11.45 -24.99 16.03
N ILE A 173 11.65 -23.80 15.47
CA ILE A 173 11.51 -23.57 14.02
C ILE A 173 12.51 -24.43 13.23
N VAL A 174 13.75 -24.55 13.70
CA VAL A 174 14.78 -25.39 13.05
C VAL A 174 14.38 -26.87 13.11
N LYS A 175 13.85 -27.33 14.25
CA LYS A 175 13.33 -28.70 14.40
C LYS A 175 12.16 -28.96 13.45
N ALA A 176 11.15 -28.07 13.45
CA ALA A 176 10.00 -28.16 12.57
C ALA A 176 10.39 -28.16 11.08
N LYS A 177 11.35 -27.34 10.69
CA LYS A 177 11.88 -27.31 9.31
C LYS A 177 12.49 -28.66 8.91
N LYS A 178 13.25 -29.28 9.80
CA LYS A 178 13.87 -30.61 9.56
C LYS A 178 12.81 -31.70 9.42
N ASP A 179 11.73 -31.62 10.19
CA ASP A 179 10.62 -32.58 10.12
C ASP A 179 9.81 -32.40 8.83
N VAL A 180 9.55 -31.15 8.41
CA VAL A 180 8.93 -30.85 7.10
C VAL A 180 9.81 -31.35 5.95
N GLU A 181 11.13 -31.14 6.01
CA GLU A 181 12.06 -31.61 4.97
C GLU A 181 12.04 -33.14 4.85
N LYS A 182 11.99 -33.86 5.98
CA LYS A 182 11.80 -35.32 5.97
C LYS A 182 10.47 -35.73 5.34
N ALA A 183 9.37 -35.06 5.69
CA ALA A 183 8.05 -35.34 5.13
C ALA A 183 8.02 -35.09 3.60
N VAL A 184 8.61 -33.98 3.13
CA VAL A 184 8.73 -33.67 1.70
C VAL A 184 9.55 -34.73 0.97
N LYS A 185 10.62 -35.26 1.59
CA LYS A 185 11.41 -36.36 1.01
C LYS A 185 10.58 -37.63 0.82
N VAL A 186 9.73 -37.98 1.80
CA VAL A 186 8.81 -39.13 1.72
C VAL A 186 7.77 -38.94 0.60
N GLU A 187 7.15 -37.76 0.52
CA GLU A 187 6.17 -37.47 -0.54
C GLU A 187 6.80 -37.45 -1.94
N ARG A 188 8.05 -36.96 -2.05
CA ARG A 188 8.80 -37.00 -3.32
C ARG A 188 9.05 -38.43 -3.79
N THR A 189 9.36 -39.35 -2.87
CA THR A 189 9.53 -40.78 -3.22
C THR A 189 8.22 -41.41 -3.67
N LYS A 190 7.09 -41.12 -2.99
CA LYS A 190 5.76 -41.59 -3.42
C LYS A 190 5.39 -41.06 -4.81
N LEU A 191 5.62 -39.78 -5.08
CA LEU A 191 5.38 -39.18 -6.40
C LEU A 191 6.23 -39.83 -7.50
N SER A 192 7.47 -40.21 -7.22
CA SER A 192 8.30 -40.93 -8.19
C SER A 192 7.77 -42.33 -8.49
N GLU A 193 7.26 -43.03 -7.48
CA GLU A 193 6.65 -44.35 -7.65
C GLU A 193 5.34 -44.27 -8.45
N LEU A 194 4.46 -43.32 -8.12
CA LEU A 194 3.23 -43.07 -8.89
C LEU A 194 3.50 -42.70 -10.34
N LYS A 195 4.54 -41.90 -10.62
CA LYS A 195 4.96 -41.59 -12.00
C LYS A 195 5.42 -42.83 -12.76
N ASN A 196 6.13 -43.74 -12.11
CA ASN A 196 6.55 -44.99 -12.73
C ASN A 196 5.36 -45.92 -13.01
N GLN A 197 4.41 -45.99 -12.07
CA GLN A 197 3.15 -46.72 -12.25
C GLN A 197 2.31 -46.14 -13.40
N LEU A 198 2.21 -44.81 -13.50
CA LEU A 198 1.50 -44.13 -14.60
C LEU A 198 2.13 -44.45 -15.95
N LYS A 199 3.47 -44.37 -16.06
CA LYS A 199 4.17 -44.74 -17.30
C LYS A 199 3.95 -46.20 -17.69
N ALA A 200 3.93 -47.11 -16.71
CA ALA A 200 3.63 -48.53 -16.97
C ALA A 200 2.19 -48.72 -17.44
N ALA A 201 1.23 -48.00 -16.85
CA ALA A 201 -0.17 -48.03 -17.26
C ALA A 201 -0.39 -47.42 -18.66
N GLU A 202 0.27 -46.31 -18.98
CA GLU A 202 0.24 -45.69 -20.31
C GLU A 202 0.83 -46.63 -21.37
N ALA A 203 1.94 -47.30 -21.08
CA ALA A 203 2.52 -48.31 -21.98
C ALA A 203 1.58 -49.50 -22.18
N ALA A 204 0.93 -49.99 -21.12
CA ALA A 204 -0.06 -51.07 -21.19
C ALA A 204 -1.31 -50.64 -21.99
N ALA A 205 -1.81 -49.42 -21.79
CA ALA A 205 -2.93 -48.87 -22.53
C ALA A 205 -2.59 -48.67 -24.02
N THR A 206 -1.38 -48.22 -24.32
CA THR A 206 -0.90 -48.09 -25.71
C THR A 206 -0.78 -49.45 -26.39
N ALA A 207 -0.29 -50.47 -25.68
CA ALA A 207 -0.25 -51.84 -26.18
C ALA A 207 -1.66 -52.42 -26.41
N ALA A 208 -2.60 -52.16 -25.50
CA ALA A 208 -4.00 -52.56 -25.65
C ALA A 208 -4.71 -51.83 -26.80
N ALA A 209 -4.45 -50.53 -26.96
CA ALA A 209 -4.95 -49.73 -28.08
C ALA A 209 -4.35 -50.23 -29.40
N ALA A 210 -3.04 -50.48 -29.49
CA ALA A 210 -2.42 -51.07 -30.67
C ALA A 210 -3.03 -52.44 -31.05
N ALA A 211 -3.48 -53.21 -30.07
CA ALA A 211 -4.23 -54.45 -30.30
C ALA A 211 -5.67 -54.22 -30.79
N SER A 212 -6.32 -53.08 -30.46
CA SER A 212 -7.67 -52.74 -30.92
C SER A 212 -7.72 -51.88 -32.19
N THR A 213 -6.63 -51.19 -32.55
CA THR A 213 -6.55 -50.32 -33.75
C THR A 213 -6.24 -51.10 -35.04
N ALA A 214 -6.21 -52.43 -35.00
CA ALA A 214 -6.23 -53.26 -36.20
C ALA A 214 -7.60 -53.25 -36.94
N SER A 215 -8.62 -52.53 -36.44
CA SER A 215 -9.97 -52.55 -37.02
C SER A 215 -10.67 -51.18 -37.16
N ALA A 216 -9.98 -50.04 -37.01
CA ALA A 216 -10.63 -48.74 -37.23
C ALA A 216 -9.65 -47.65 -37.68
N THR A 217 -9.27 -47.71 -38.96
CA THR A 217 -8.68 -46.58 -39.66
C THR A 217 -9.81 -45.60 -39.98
N VAL A 218 -10.12 -44.69 -39.07
CA VAL A 218 -10.93 -43.51 -39.40
C VAL A 218 -9.95 -42.48 -39.95
N GLU A 219 -9.98 -42.34 -41.26
CA GLU A 219 -9.28 -41.33 -42.05
C GLU A 219 -9.72 -39.95 -41.53
N ALA A 220 -8.91 -39.34 -40.65
CA ALA A 220 -9.19 -38.02 -40.12
C ALA A 220 -9.07 -37.01 -41.27
N THR A 221 -10.21 -36.50 -41.72
CA THR A 221 -10.25 -35.46 -42.75
C THR A 221 -9.42 -34.26 -42.27
N PRO A 222 -8.41 -33.81 -43.04
CA PRO A 222 -7.61 -32.66 -42.67
C PRO A 222 -8.52 -31.45 -42.46
N LEU A 223 -8.38 -30.78 -41.31
CA LEU A 223 -9.11 -29.53 -41.08
C LEU A 223 -8.70 -28.49 -42.13
N PRO A 224 -9.65 -27.69 -42.65
CA PRO A 224 -9.35 -26.69 -43.66
C PRO A 224 -8.32 -25.67 -43.13
N VAL A 225 -7.40 -25.28 -44.01
CA VAL A 225 -6.36 -24.27 -43.73
C VAL A 225 -7.01 -22.90 -43.62
N HIS A 226 -6.67 -22.13 -42.59
CA HIS A 226 -7.19 -20.78 -42.41
C HIS A 226 -6.60 -19.84 -43.48
N PRO A 227 -7.42 -19.04 -44.21
CA PRO A 227 -6.94 -18.22 -45.34
C PRO A 227 -5.85 -17.22 -44.98
N LEU A 228 -6.01 -16.49 -43.86
CA LEU A 228 -5.04 -15.45 -43.44
C LEU A 228 -3.84 -15.98 -42.63
N LEU A 229 -4.02 -17.02 -41.81
CA LEU A 229 -2.94 -17.62 -41.02
C LEU A 229 -2.15 -18.69 -41.78
N ASN A 230 -2.66 -19.14 -42.93
CA ASN A 230 -2.09 -20.18 -43.79
C ASN A 230 -1.69 -21.47 -43.04
N VAL A 231 -2.45 -21.82 -42.00
CA VAL A 231 -2.24 -23.02 -41.19
C VAL A 231 -3.58 -23.62 -40.77
N ALA A 232 -3.66 -24.94 -40.69
CA ALA A 232 -4.83 -25.62 -40.15
C ALA A 232 -4.91 -25.40 -38.63
N PRO A 233 -6.11 -25.32 -38.04
CA PRO A 233 -6.26 -25.23 -36.59
C PRO A 233 -5.66 -26.47 -35.93
N ALA A 234 -4.86 -26.25 -34.89
CA ALA A 234 -4.33 -27.31 -34.04
C ALA A 234 -5.44 -27.95 -33.19
N VAL A 235 -6.42 -27.14 -32.76
CA VAL A 235 -7.59 -27.58 -31.98
C VAL A 235 -8.80 -26.72 -32.35
N ASP A 236 -9.95 -27.35 -32.55
CA ASP A 236 -11.25 -26.68 -32.66
C ASP A 236 -12.09 -26.98 -31.42
N LEU A 237 -12.43 -25.95 -30.65
CA LEU A 237 -13.23 -26.06 -29.42
C LEU A 237 -14.71 -25.72 -29.66
N GLY A 238 -15.11 -25.50 -30.92
CA GLY A 238 -16.47 -25.12 -31.32
C GLY A 238 -16.79 -23.63 -31.13
N TYR A 239 -16.30 -23.00 -30.06
CA TYR A 239 -16.48 -21.54 -29.83
C TYR A 239 -15.22 -20.72 -30.13
N LYS A 240 -14.05 -21.39 -30.23
CA LYS A 240 -12.79 -20.81 -30.67
C LYS A 240 -11.90 -21.89 -31.28
N LYS A 241 -10.96 -21.48 -32.12
CA LYS A 241 -9.93 -22.36 -32.71
C LYS A 241 -8.54 -21.90 -32.29
N LEU A 242 -7.65 -22.85 -32.05
CA LEU A 242 -6.25 -22.60 -31.70
C LEU A 242 -5.36 -22.91 -32.90
N PHE A 243 -4.43 -22.02 -33.21
CA PHE A 243 -3.49 -22.15 -34.32
C PHE A 243 -2.04 -22.03 -33.84
N HIS A 244 -1.15 -22.67 -34.57
CA HIS A 244 0.30 -22.42 -34.49
C HIS A 244 0.71 -21.65 -35.74
N ALA A 245 0.45 -20.34 -35.75
CA ALA A 245 0.77 -19.46 -36.88
C ALA A 245 2.27 -19.16 -36.90
N ASP A 246 2.85 -18.99 -38.09
CA ASP A 246 4.22 -18.49 -38.19
C ASP A 246 4.30 -16.97 -37.97
N ILE A 247 5.47 -16.49 -37.56
CA ILE A 247 5.71 -15.05 -37.35
C ILE A 247 5.45 -14.27 -38.65
N ALA A 248 5.84 -14.80 -39.81
CA ALA A 248 5.64 -14.13 -41.09
C ALA A 248 4.15 -13.85 -41.39
N SER A 249 3.27 -14.83 -41.21
CA SER A 249 1.83 -14.67 -41.43
C SER A 249 1.22 -13.72 -40.41
N LEU A 250 1.67 -13.75 -39.15
CA LEU A 250 1.21 -12.81 -38.13
C LEU A 250 1.63 -11.36 -38.41
N LEU A 251 2.83 -11.13 -38.96
CA LEU A 251 3.28 -9.78 -39.32
C LEU A 251 2.52 -9.24 -40.54
N LYS A 252 2.25 -10.08 -41.54
CA LYS A 252 1.37 -9.74 -42.67
C LYS A 252 -0.06 -9.46 -42.22
N LEU A 253 -0.57 -10.26 -41.30
CA LEU A 253 -1.87 -10.07 -40.68
C LEU A 253 -1.90 -8.69 -39.98
N GLN A 254 -0.90 -8.37 -39.16
CA GLN A 254 -0.82 -7.11 -38.43
C GLN A 254 -0.88 -5.87 -39.35
N GLU A 255 -0.37 -5.95 -40.58
CA GLU A 255 -0.40 -4.83 -41.53
C GLU A 255 -1.79 -4.55 -42.10
N ASN A 256 -2.65 -5.56 -42.16
CA ASN A 256 -3.99 -5.47 -42.76
C ASN A 256 -5.12 -5.58 -41.73
N THR A 257 -4.81 -5.97 -40.49
CA THR A 257 -5.80 -6.29 -39.46
C THR A 257 -5.92 -5.13 -38.49
N PRO A 258 -7.06 -4.44 -38.43
CA PRO A 258 -7.29 -3.40 -37.45
C PRO A 258 -7.17 -3.94 -36.01
N VAL A 259 -6.55 -3.14 -35.15
CA VAL A 259 -6.57 -3.40 -33.71
C VAL A 259 -7.94 -2.98 -33.18
N TRP A 260 -8.55 -3.81 -32.33
CA TRP A 260 -9.84 -3.47 -31.74
C TRP A 260 -9.75 -2.13 -31.01
N HIS A 261 -10.66 -1.19 -31.30
CA HIS A 261 -10.57 0.21 -30.89
C HIS A 261 -10.54 0.46 -29.36
N LYS A 262 -10.91 -0.53 -28.54
CA LYS A 262 -10.86 -0.48 -27.08
C LYS A 262 -9.59 -1.08 -26.47
N GLN A 263 -8.66 -1.56 -27.30
CA GLN A 263 -7.38 -2.13 -26.85
C GLN A 263 -6.44 -1.09 -26.24
N ARG A 264 -5.48 -1.60 -25.45
CA ARG A 264 -4.36 -0.79 -24.96
C ARG A 264 -3.72 -0.01 -26.12
N MET A 265 -3.48 1.29 -26.02
CA MET A 265 -2.70 2.01 -27.02
C MET A 265 -1.36 1.29 -27.26
N PHE A 266 -1.06 0.97 -28.52
CA PHE A 266 0.20 0.35 -28.91
C PHE A 266 1.37 1.29 -28.56
N ARG A 267 2.25 0.86 -27.65
CA ARG A 267 3.46 1.59 -27.26
C ARG A 267 4.69 0.87 -27.85
N PRO A 268 5.36 1.43 -28.87
CA PRO A 268 6.55 0.82 -29.46
C PRO A 268 7.64 0.49 -28.43
N GLU A 269 7.82 1.34 -27.42
CA GLU A 269 8.81 1.12 -26.37
C GLU A 269 8.49 -0.09 -25.49
N ARG A 270 7.20 -0.38 -25.23
CA ARG A 270 6.79 -1.60 -24.52
C ARG A 270 7.06 -2.84 -25.36
N ALA A 271 6.76 -2.80 -26.65
CA ALA A 271 7.08 -3.87 -27.59
C ALA A 271 8.61 -4.14 -27.64
N LYS A 272 9.42 -3.09 -27.76
CA LYS A 272 10.89 -3.18 -27.68
C LYS A 272 11.36 -3.76 -26.34
N ALA A 273 10.79 -3.34 -25.22
CA ALA A 273 11.14 -3.86 -23.90
C ALA A 273 10.81 -5.34 -23.75
N ILE A 274 9.66 -5.79 -24.27
CA ILE A 274 9.29 -7.21 -24.33
C ILE A 274 10.30 -7.98 -25.19
N ALA A 275 10.61 -7.49 -26.39
CA ALA A 275 11.58 -8.10 -27.29
C ALA A 275 12.98 -8.21 -26.65
N LEU A 276 13.49 -7.14 -26.04
CA LEU A 276 14.79 -7.13 -25.36
C LEU A 276 14.82 -8.09 -24.17
N TYR A 277 13.75 -8.14 -23.39
CA TYR A 277 13.64 -9.07 -22.27
C TYR A 277 13.71 -10.53 -22.74
N LYS A 278 13.09 -10.85 -23.89
CA LYS A 278 13.12 -12.18 -24.51
C LYS A 278 14.49 -12.53 -25.05
N ALA A 279 15.07 -11.63 -25.83
CA ALA A 279 16.42 -11.76 -26.37
C ALA A 279 17.45 -12.06 -25.27
N LYS A 280 17.39 -11.32 -24.15
CA LYS A 280 18.33 -11.48 -23.02
C LYS A 280 18.25 -12.83 -22.31
N ARG A 281 17.11 -13.52 -22.34
CA ARG A 281 16.95 -14.81 -21.66
C ARG A 281 17.42 -16.00 -22.49
N GLY A 282 17.88 -15.79 -23.72
CA GLY A 282 18.28 -16.88 -24.63
C GLY A 282 17.14 -17.86 -24.93
N GLN A 283 15.91 -17.53 -24.52
CA GLN A 283 14.70 -18.28 -24.78
C GLN A 283 13.91 -17.49 -25.82
N VAL A 284 14.29 -17.68 -27.08
CA VAL A 284 13.33 -17.58 -28.19
C VAL A 284 12.82 -19.00 -28.42
N ASN A 285 12.28 -19.58 -27.34
CA ASN A 285 11.54 -20.83 -27.44
C ASN A 285 10.11 -20.40 -27.80
N PRO A 286 9.45 -20.97 -28.83
CA PRO A 286 8.08 -20.59 -29.22
C PRO A 286 7.08 -20.69 -28.07
N VAL A 287 7.34 -21.56 -27.09
CA VAL A 287 6.56 -21.75 -25.85
C VAL A 287 6.81 -20.64 -24.81
N SER A 288 7.89 -19.87 -24.94
CA SER A 288 8.33 -18.90 -23.93
C SER A 288 7.79 -17.50 -24.13
N LEU A 289 7.13 -17.18 -25.24
CA LEU A 289 6.34 -15.94 -25.35
C LEU A 289 5.10 -16.12 -24.45
N PRO A 290 5.02 -15.45 -23.29
CA PRO A 290 3.93 -15.65 -22.36
C PRO A 290 2.72 -14.92 -22.94
N GLY A 291 1.75 -15.71 -23.36
CA GLY A 291 0.44 -15.27 -23.77
C GLY A 291 0.16 -15.48 -25.25
N ILE A 292 -1.09 -15.83 -25.50
CA ILE A 292 -1.67 -16.13 -26.81
C ILE A 292 -1.95 -14.80 -27.53
N VAL A 293 -1.89 -14.76 -28.86
CA VAL A 293 -2.46 -13.64 -29.63
C VAL A 293 -3.93 -13.96 -29.85
N THR A 294 -4.82 -13.09 -29.37
CA THR A 294 -6.26 -13.32 -29.46
C THR A 294 -6.82 -12.51 -30.61
N LEU A 295 -7.49 -13.20 -31.54
CA LEU A 295 -8.13 -12.63 -32.71
C LEU A 295 -9.63 -12.92 -32.68
N VAL A 296 -10.41 -12.04 -33.30
CA VAL A 296 -11.81 -12.32 -33.68
C VAL A 296 -11.88 -12.31 -35.19
N GLU A 297 -12.53 -13.32 -35.75
CA GLU A 297 -12.83 -13.41 -37.18
C GLU A 297 -14.32 -13.16 -37.37
N GLU A 298 -14.66 -12.14 -38.16
CA GLU A 298 -16.02 -11.80 -38.56
C GLU A 298 -16.53 -12.81 -39.60
N THR A 299 -17.84 -12.81 -39.84
CA THR A 299 -18.48 -13.75 -40.79
C THR A 299 -18.05 -13.53 -42.24
N ASP A 300 -17.59 -12.34 -42.58
CA ASP A 300 -17.05 -11.97 -43.89
C ASP A 300 -15.55 -12.32 -44.04
N GLY A 301 -14.93 -12.87 -42.99
CA GLY A 301 -13.51 -13.22 -42.93
C GLY A 301 -12.59 -12.07 -42.49
N ASN A 302 -13.13 -10.89 -42.16
CA ASN A 302 -12.34 -9.82 -41.58
C ASN A 302 -11.85 -10.21 -40.18
N MET A 303 -10.63 -9.81 -39.83
CA MET A 303 -10.04 -10.13 -38.52
C MET A 303 -9.77 -8.87 -37.72
N TYR A 304 -9.82 -9.01 -36.39
CA TYR A 304 -9.46 -7.97 -35.44
C TYR A 304 -8.55 -8.51 -34.35
N VAL A 305 -7.52 -7.75 -34.00
CA VAL A 305 -6.66 -8.09 -32.86
C VAL A 305 -7.35 -7.67 -31.55
N LEU A 306 -7.71 -8.66 -30.72
CA LEU A 306 -8.36 -8.50 -29.42
C LEU A 306 -7.42 -8.59 -28.21
N ASP A 307 -6.23 -9.19 -28.34
CA ASP A 307 -5.18 -9.06 -27.33
C ASP A 307 -3.84 -9.41 -28.00
N GLY A 308 -2.75 -8.95 -27.39
CA GLY A 308 -1.40 -9.33 -27.82
C GLY A 308 -0.81 -8.41 -28.88
N GLN A 309 -1.38 -7.23 -29.16
CA GLN A 309 -0.77 -6.27 -30.11
C GLN A 309 0.68 -5.87 -29.74
N HIS A 310 1.01 -5.76 -28.44
CA HIS A 310 2.38 -5.49 -27.99
C HIS A 310 3.28 -6.70 -28.17
N ARG A 311 2.70 -7.91 -28.15
CA ARG A 311 3.40 -9.16 -28.51
C ARG A 311 3.67 -9.20 -30.01
N LEU A 312 2.68 -8.86 -30.86
CA LEU A 312 2.88 -8.70 -32.31
C LEU A 312 3.97 -7.67 -32.62
N GLY A 313 3.94 -6.51 -31.97
CA GLY A 313 5.02 -5.53 -32.09
C GLY A 313 6.38 -6.05 -31.60
N ALA A 314 6.41 -6.84 -30.53
CA ALA A 314 7.65 -7.45 -30.05
C ALA A 314 8.18 -8.52 -31.03
N LEU A 315 7.30 -9.32 -31.62
CA LEU A 315 7.63 -10.29 -32.66
C LEU A 315 8.22 -9.59 -33.89
N ARG A 316 7.65 -8.45 -34.30
CA ARG A 316 8.21 -7.60 -35.37
C ARG A 316 9.65 -7.19 -35.05
N VAL A 317 9.89 -6.66 -33.85
CA VAL A 317 11.23 -6.24 -33.41
C VAL A 317 12.21 -7.42 -33.32
N LEU A 318 11.76 -8.62 -32.91
CA LEU A 318 12.60 -9.81 -32.87
C LEU A 318 12.95 -10.32 -34.27
N HIS A 319 11.98 -10.35 -35.18
CA HIS A 319 12.16 -10.74 -36.57
C HIS A 319 13.09 -9.79 -37.32
N GLU A 320 12.87 -8.47 -37.22
CA GLU A 320 13.72 -7.43 -37.84
C GLU A 320 15.18 -7.50 -37.36
N LYS A 321 15.41 -7.95 -36.13
CA LYS A 321 16.75 -8.13 -35.55
C LYS A 321 17.39 -9.49 -35.86
N GLY A 322 16.70 -10.37 -36.61
CA GLY A 322 17.14 -11.73 -36.87
C GLY A 322 17.22 -12.61 -35.62
N LEU A 323 16.49 -12.24 -34.56
CA LEU A 323 16.47 -12.98 -33.29
C LEU A 323 15.35 -14.03 -33.24
N ALA A 324 14.35 -13.92 -34.12
CA ALA A 324 13.29 -14.91 -34.30
C ALA A 324 13.15 -15.23 -35.79
N ALA A 325 12.98 -16.51 -36.11
CA ALA A 325 12.87 -16.97 -37.50
C ALA A 325 11.45 -16.71 -38.04
N ALA A 326 11.35 -16.47 -39.34
CA ALA A 326 10.06 -16.16 -39.99
C ALA A 326 9.03 -17.30 -39.85
N ASP A 327 9.49 -18.55 -39.79
CA ASP A 327 8.70 -19.78 -39.69
C ASP A 327 8.46 -20.25 -38.24
N GLU A 328 9.03 -19.54 -37.25
CA GLU A 328 8.83 -19.84 -35.83
C GLU A 328 7.34 -19.74 -35.47
N LYS A 329 6.85 -20.71 -34.70
CA LYS A 329 5.41 -20.86 -34.43
C LYS A 329 4.98 -20.12 -33.16
N VAL A 330 3.88 -19.38 -33.26
CA VAL A 330 3.25 -18.65 -32.16
C VAL A 330 1.82 -19.16 -31.99
N MET A 331 1.40 -19.33 -30.74
CA MET A 331 0.03 -19.74 -30.44
C MET A 331 -0.93 -18.56 -30.64
N VAL A 332 -1.98 -18.80 -31.44
CA VAL A 332 -3.03 -17.83 -31.77
C VAL A 332 -4.37 -18.48 -31.44
N GLU A 333 -5.26 -17.74 -30.79
CA GLU A 333 -6.65 -18.16 -30.65
C GLU A 333 -7.54 -17.25 -31.48
N VAL A 334 -8.43 -17.85 -32.27
CA VAL A 334 -9.39 -17.13 -33.10
C VAL A 334 -10.78 -17.46 -32.58
N PHE A 335 -11.49 -16.43 -32.15
CA PHE A 335 -12.89 -16.54 -31.76
C PHE A 335 -13.78 -16.28 -32.96
N TYR A 336 -14.81 -17.11 -33.07
CA TYR A 336 -15.84 -17.01 -34.10
C TYR A 336 -17.11 -16.54 -33.40
N PRO A 337 -17.56 -15.29 -33.63
CA PRO A 337 -18.89 -14.87 -33.22
C PRO A 337 -19.86 -15.88 -33.79
N ARG A 338 -20.56 -16.61 -32.92
CA ARG A 338 -21.51 -17.60 -33.38
C ARG A 338 -22.55 -16.85 -34.19
N ALA A 339 -22.73 -17.22 -35.47
CA ALA A 339 -23.81 -16.67 -36.27
C ALA A 339 -25.09 -16.74 -35.42
N PRO A 340 -25.81 -15.63 -35.22
CA PRO A 340 -27.03 -15.64 -34.43
C PRO A 340 -27.89 -16.75 -35.00
N SER A 341 -28.14 -17.79 -34.21
CA SER A 341 -28.88 -18.95 -34.66
C SER A 341 -30.20 -18.42 -35.21
N SER A 342 -30.39 -18.53 -36.52
CA SER A 342 -31.57 -18.02 -37.18
C SER A 342 -32.79 -18.63 -36.48
N LYS A 343 -33.65 -17.76 -35.96
CA LYS A 343 -34.86 -18.01 -35.15
C LYS A 343 -34.62 -18.06 -33.63
N PRO A 344 -34.78 -16.92 -32.93
CA PRO A 344 -35.55 -16.98 -31.69
C PRO A 344 -36.87 -17.69 -32.01
N SER A 345 -37.18 -18.78 -31.30
CA SER A 345 -38.43 -19.50 -31.49
C SER A 345 -39.60 -18.55 -31.30
N THR A 346 -40.25 -18.19 -32.41
CA THR A 346 -41.50 -17.43 -32.46
C THR A 346 -42.55 -18.20 -31.67
N MET A 347 -42.86 -17.71 -30.47
CA MET A 347 -44.15 -17.91 -29.84
C MET A 347 -44.94 -16.63 -30.11
N GLY A 348 -45.89 -16.70 -31.03
CA GLY A 348 -46.82 -15.61 -31.34
C GLY A 348 -46.90 -15.29 -32.82
N ASP A 349 -47.67 -16.10 -33.54
CA ASP A 349 -48.32 -15.72 -34.79
C ASP A 349 -49.17 -14.45 -34.57
N ASP A 350 -49.40 -13.69 -35.64
CA ASP A 350 -50.26 -12.49 -35.77
C ASP A 350 -49.53 -11.14 -35.89
N ALA A 351 -48.75 -10.96 -36.96
CA ALA A 351 -48.52 -9.62 -37.52
C ALA A 351 -48.22 -9.69 -39.03
N GLU A 352 -49.28 -9.76 -39.83
CA GLU A 352 -49.21 -9.47 -41.26
C GLU A 352 -48.96 -7.96 -41.46
N GLY A 353 -47.80 -7.61 -42.02
CA GLY A 353 -47.59 -6.28 -42.63
C GLY A 353 -46.28 -5.60 -42.30
N ALA A 354 -45.20 -5.98 -43.00
CA ALA A 354 -44.08 -5.09 -43.31
C ALA A 354 -43.18 -5.75 -44.37
N SER A 355 -43.44 -5.43 -45.64
CA SER A 355 -42.51 -5.66 -46.74
C SER A 355 -41.46 -4.54 -46.78
N ASP A 356 -40.24 -4.90 -47.21
CA ASP A 356 -39.17 -4.00 -47.68
C ASP A 356 -38.22 -3.37 -46.64
N MET A 357 -37.56 -4.19 -45.80
CA MET A 357 -36.32 -3.79 -45.08
C MET A 357 -35.18 -4.83 -45.20
N ASP A 358 -34.86 -5.23 -46.43
CA ASP A 358 -33.74 -6.15 -46.73
C ASP A 358 -32.34 -5.50 -46.60
N GLY A 359 -32.23 -4.31 -46.01
CA GLY A 359 -30.98 -3.53 -45.94
C GLY A 359 -30.19 -3.60 -44.62
N ASP A 360 -30.66 -4.29 -43.58
CA ASP A 360 -30.11 -4.12 -42.21
C ASP A 360 -29.52 -5.40 -41.59
N ALA A 361 -29.51 -6.53 -42.32
CA ALA A 361 -28.97 -7.80 -41.81
C ALA A 361 -27.44 -7.74 -41.57
N ASP A 362 -26.69 -7.14 -42.49
CA ASP A 362 -25.25 -6.96 -42.37
C ASP A 362 -24.90 -6.00 -41.22
N ALA A 363 -25.68 -4.95 -41.03
CA ALA A 363 -25.51 -4.00 -39.94
C ALA A 363 -25.83 -4.62 -38.56
N ALA A 364 -26.85 -5.48 -38.48
CA ALA A 364 -27.17 -6.22 -37.26
C ALA A 364 -26.04 -7.19 -36.87
N ASN A 365 -25.51 -7.93 -37.83
CA ASN A 365 -24.39 -8.84 -37.61
C ASN A 365 -23.12 -8.09 -37.16
N ALA A 366 -22.78 -6.96 -37.81
CA ALA A 366 -21.65 -6.13 -37.39
C ALA A 366 -21.80 -5.60 -35.94
N ARG A 367 -23.03 -5.25 -35.52
CA ARG A 367 -23.30 -4.84 -34.12
C ARG A 367 -23.11 -5.98 -33.14
N ASP A 368 -23.53 -7.19 -33.48
CA ASP A 368 -23.38 -8.37 -32.63
C ASP A 368 -21.93 -8.78 -32.46
N ILE A 369 -21.14 -8.75 -33.55
CA ILE A 369 -19.69 -9.01 -33.49
C ILE A 369 -19.01 -7.95 -32.64
N LYS A 370 -19.35 -6.67 -32.82
CA LYS A 370 -18.82 -5.60 -31.98
C LYS A 370 -19.14 -5.81 -30.51
N ARG A 371 -20.37 -6.19 -30.19
CA ARG A 371 -20.79 -6.50 -28.82
C ARG A 371 -20.03 -7.72 -28.26
N PHE A 372 -19.85 -8.77 -29.05
CA PHE A 372 -19.10 -9.96 -28.66
C PHE A 372 -17.63 -9.63 -28.37
N ALA A 373 -16.97 -8.92 -29.29
CA ALA A 373 -15.60 -8.47 -29.14
C ALA A 373 -15.41 -7.56 -27.92
N GLU A 374 -16.38 -6.69 -27.62
CA GLU A 374 -16.40 -5.88 -26.40
C GLU A 374 -16.56 -6.70 -25.11
N LEU A 375 -17.45 -7.69 -25.09
CA LEU A 375 -17.65 -8.57 -23.94
C LEU A 375 -16.41 -9.42 -23.68
N LEU A 376 -15.86 -10.03 -24.73
CA LEU A 376 -14.65 -10.84 -24.65
C LEU A 376 -13.45 -9.99 -24.21
N PHE A 377 -13.32 -8.76 -24.72
CA PHE A 377 -12.31 -7.82 -24.27
C PHE A 377 -12.45 -7.47 -22.78
N LYS A 378 -13.68 -7.19 -22.31
CA LYS A 378 -13.94 -6.93 -20.89
C LYS A 378 -13.59 -8.15 -20.04
N GLU A 379 -13.96 -9.35 -20.47
CA GLU A 379 -13.65 -10.61 -19.77
C GLU A 379 -12.14 -10.88 -19.68
N ILE A 380 -11.41 -10.75 -20.80
CA ILE A 380 -9.96 -10.93 -20.83
C ILE A 380 -9.26 -9.95 -19.87
N ASN A 381 -9.70 -8.69 -19.85
CA ASN A 381 -9.08 -7.67 -19.00
C ASN A 381 -9.57 -7.67 -17.56
N GLN A 382 -10.71 -8.28 -17.21
CA GLN A 382 -11.10 -8.50 -15.81
C GLN A 382 -10.03 -9.32 -15.05
N ALA A 383 -9.24 -10.13 -15.76
CA ALA A 383 -8.16 -10.92 -15.18
C ALA A 383 -6.84 -10.16 -14.95
N GLU A 384 -6.67 -8.95 -15.49
CA GLU A 384 -5.48 -8.11 -15.27
C GLU A 384 -5.85 -6.81 -14.51
N PRO A 385 -5.06 -6.36 -13.52
CA PRO A 385 -5.26 -5.04 -12.92
C PRO A 385 -5.07 -3.96 -14.01
N LEU A 386 -6.19 -3.40 -14.47
CA LEU A 386 -6.29 -2.38 -15.51
C LEU A 386 -5.40 -1.19 -15.12
N ARG A 387 -4.37 -0.86 -15.90
CA ARG A 387 -3.59 0.39 -15.70
C ARG A 387 -3.78 1.29 -16.91
N ASP A 388 -4.31 2.49 -16.69
CA ASP A 388 -4.34 3.69 -17.54
C ASP A 388 -4.91 3.59 -18.97
N VAL A 389 -5.07 2.40 -19.54
CA VAL A 389 -5.29 2.21 -20.97
C VAL A 389 -6.57 1.42 -21.28
N ASP A 390 -7.33 1.06 -20.25
CA ASP A 390 -8.48 0.17 -20.36
C ASP A 390 -9.70 0.80 -19.67
N TRP A 391 -9.95 2.09 -19.92
CA TRP A 391 -11.17 2.78 -19.46
C TRP A 391 -12.10 3.00 -20.65
N PRO A 392 -12.70 1.93 -21.22
CA PRO A 392 -13.43 1.99 -22.49
C PRO A 392 -14.67 2.89 -22.45
N ASP A 393 -15.14 3.22 -21.25
CA ASP A 393 -16.37 3.98 -21.02
C ASP A 393 -16.09 5.36 -20.39
N VAL A 394 -14.82 5.80 -20.32
CA VAL A 394 -14.44 7.10 -19.77
C VAL A 394 -14.24 8.12 -20.87
N SER A 395 -14.91 9.26 -20.74
CA SER A 395 -14.82 10.37 -21.70
C SER A 395 -13.37 10.87 -21.85
N ASP A 396 -12.99 11.26 -23.07
CA ASP A 396 -11.66 11.83 -23.34
C ASP A 396 -11.38 13.08 -22.50
N ARG A 397 -12.44 13.83 -22.16
CA ARG A 397 -12.39 14.94 -21.21
C ARG A 397 -11.88 14.49 -19.85
N LEU A 398 -12.48 13.45 -19.25
CA LEU A 398 -12.05 12.98 -17.93
C LEU A 398 -10.61 12.44 -17.95
N ARG A 399 -10.21 11.77 -19.04
CA ARG A 399 -8.81 11.35 -19.23
C ARG A 399 -7.85 12.53 -19.23
N ALA A 400 -8.20 13.60 -19.95
CA ALA A 400 -7.40 14.83 -20.00
C ALA A 400 -7.31 15.50 -18.61
N VAL A 401 -8.44 15.58 -17.89
CA VAL A 401 -8.50 16.13 -16.53
C VAL A 401 -7.60 15.35 -15.56
N LEU A 402 -7.61 14.01 -15.61
CA LEU A 402 -6.78 13.19 -14.73
C LEU A 402 -5.29 13.26 -15.10
N GLU A 403 -4.95 13.30 -16.39
CA GLU A 403 -3.58 13.51 -16.84
C GLU A 403 -3.05 14.87 -16.36
N GLU A 404 -3.80 15.95 -16.60
CA GLU A 404 -3.42 17.30 -16.18
C GLU A 404 -3.28 17.42 -14.66
N THR A 405 -4.20 16.80 -13.92
CA THR A 405 -4.14 16.71 -12.45
C THR A 405 -2.84 16.07 -11.98
N VAL A 406 -2.48 14.91 -12.54
CA VAL A 406 -1.28 14.19 -12.10
C VAL A 406 0.01 14.90 -12.53
N GLN A 407 0.03 15.55 -13.70
CA GLN A 407 1.18 16.38 -14.09
C GLN A 407 1.32 17.60 -13.16
N THR A 408 0.22 18.22 -12.75
CA THR A 408 0.22 19.33 -11.78
C THR A 408 0.76 18.88 -10.43
N LEU A 409 0.30 17.73 -9.91
CA LEU A 409 0.82 17.13 -8.68
C LEU A 409 2.31 16.77 -8.79
N ARG A 410 2.74 16.28 -9.96
CA ARG A 410 4.16 15.99 -10.23
C ARG A 410 5.01 17.25 -10.24
N GLY A 411 4.51 18.35 -10.79
CA GLY A 411 5.15 19.66 -10.74
C GLY A 411 5.28 20.18 -9.31
N LYS A 412 4.24 19.99 -8.47
CA LYS A 412 4.22 20.39 -7.06
C LYS A 412 5.13 19.52 -6.17
N TYR A 413 5.24 18.22 -6.46
CA TYR A 413 5.99 17.25 -5.64
C TYR A 413 7.04 16.44 -6.43
N PRO A 414 7.98 17.06 -7.14
CA PRO A 414 8.82 16.38 -8.14
C PRO A 414 9.68 15.25 -7.56
N LYS A 415 10.14 15.38 -6.30
CA LYS A 415 10.98 14.37 -5.61
C LYS A 415 10.21 13.12 -5.16
N MET A 416 8.89 13.15 -5.27
CA MET A 416 7.98 12.08 -4.83
C MET A 416 7.42 11.29 -6.01
N PHE A 417 7.70 11.69 -7.25
CA PHE A 417 7.32 10.94 -8.43
C PHE A 417 8.49 10.11 -8.96
N SER A 418 8.20 8.87 -9.34
CA SER A 418 9.13 7.94 -9.98
C SER A 418 8.63 7.58 -11.37
N ALA A 419 9.56 7.55 -12.33
CA ALA A 419 9.27 7.05 -13.67
C ALA A 419 8.97 5.53 -13.69
N SER A 420 9.39 4.79 -12.66
CA SER A 420 9.16 3.35 -12.59
C SER A 420 7.80 3.03 -11.99
N ALA A 421 7.04 2.17 -12.66
CA ALA A 421 5.82 1.58 -12.11
C ALA A 421 6.07 0.60 -10.95
N ARG A 422 7.34 0.22 -10.70
CA ARG A 422 7.79 -0.57 -9.54
C ARG A 422 8.52 0.32 -8.53
N TYR A 423 7.93 1.46 -8.23
CA TYR A 423 8.50 2.42 -7.29
C TYR A 423 8.53 1.86 -5.87
N GLN A 424 9.43 2.39 -5.05
CA GLN A 424 9.48 2.13 -3.62
C GLN A 424 8.82 3.29 -2.89
N SER A 425 8.02 3.00 -1.85
CA SER A 425 7.51 4.04 -0.95
C SER A 425 8.65 4.94 -0.46
N PRO A 426 8.46 6.27 -0.44
CA PRO A 426 7.18 6.96 -0.52
C PRO A 426 6.83 7.50 -1.91
N HIS A 427 7.53 7.06 -2.96
CA HIS A 427 7.29 7.61 -4.29
C HIS A 427 5.94 7.14 -4.86
N VAL A 428 5.52 7.75 -5.96
CA VAL A 428 4.36 7.34 -6.77
C VAL A 428 4.72 7.37 -8.24
N ASN A 429 4.03 6.58 -9.06
CA ASN A 429 4.15 6.63 -10.51
C ASN A 429 2.91 7.31 -11.10
N VAL A 430 3.10 8.08 -12.18
CA VAL A 430 2.03 8.86 -12.83
C VAL A 430 0.85 7.97 -13.23
N ASP A 431 1.12 6.90 -13.98
CA ASP A 431 0.08 5.99 -14.48
C ASP A 431 -0.63 5.24 -13.33
N VAL A 432 0.10 4.89 -12.27
CA VAL A 432 -0.48 4.23 -11.10
C VAL A 432 -1.37 5.19 -10.31
N LEU A 433 -0.94 6.45 -10.14
CA LEU A 433 -1.72 7.45 -9.43
C LEU A 433 -3.00 7.81 -10.19
N LYS A 434 -2.95 7.89 -11.52
CA LYS A 434 -4.14 8.12 -12.34
C LYS A 434 -5.19 7.02 -12.17
N ASP A 435 -4.76 5.77 -12.19
CA ASP A 435 -5.64 4.61 -11.95
C ASP A 435 -6.23 4.61 -10.55
N GLU A 436 -5.40 4.86 -9.53
CA GLU A 436 -5.87 4.99 -8.14
C GLU A 436 -6.86 6.15 -7.97
N LEU A 437 -6.63 7.29 -8.62
CA LEU A 437 -7.55 8.44 -8.61
C LEU A 437 -8.87 8.09 -9.27
N PHE A 438 -8.85 7.42 -10.41
CA PHE A 438 -10.08 7.06 -11.09
C PHE A 438 -10.92 6.08 -10.27
N GLN A 439 -10.28 5.04 -9.72
CA GLN A 439 -10.96 4.09 -8.83
C GLN A 439 -11.52 4.78 -7.58
N ALA A 440 -10.81 5.76 -7.02
CA ALA A 440 -11.26 6.52 -5.86
C ALA A 440 -12.47 7.42 -6.13
N LEU A 441 -12.45 8.08 -7.28
CA LEU A 441 -13.41 9.12 -7.60
C LEU A 441 -14.67 8.54 -8.22
N PHE A 442 -14.50 7.51 -9.08
CA PHE A 442 -15.55 7.00 -9.95
C PHE A 442 -15.74 5.48 -9.87
N GLY A 443 -14.85 4.76 -9.18
CA GLY A 443 -15.00 3.33 -8.96
C GLY A 443 -16.18 3.05 -8.04
N ASP A 444 -16.92 1.97 -8.33
CA ASP A 444 -17.93 1.45 -7.41
C ASP A 444 -17.22 0.79 -6.22
N SER A 445 -17.01 1.56 -5.15
CA SER A 445 -16.37 1.08 -3.92
C SER A 445 -17.23 0.06 -3.17
N GLY A 446 -18.38 -0.35 -3.71
CA GLY A 446 -19.32 -1.31 -3.14
C GLY A 446 -20.06 -0.81 -1.90
N ASP A 447 -19.55 0.24 -1.26
CA ASP A 447 -20.19 0.98 -0.17
C ASP A 447 -20.89 2.26 -0.63
N GLY A 448 -20.85 2.55 -1.95
CA GLY A 448 -21.45 3.76 -2.55
C GLY A 448 -20.79 5.07 -2.11
N LYS A 449 -19.57 5.02 -1.55
CA LYS A 449 -18.84 6.18 -1.01
C LYS A 449 -17.60 6.54 -1.82
N GLY A 450 -17.72 6.54 -3.15
CA GLY A 450 -16.80 7.33 -3.97
C GLY A 450 -16.80 8.80 -3.50
N ALA A 451 -15.83 9.59 -3.96
CA ALA A 451 -15.75 11.01 -3.60
C ALA A 451 -16.99 11.85 -3.98
N GLY A 452 -17.98 11.25 -4.67
CA GLY A 452 -19.21 11.89 -5.11
C GLY A 452 -18.99 12.86 -6.26
N LEU A 453 -17.81 12.82 -6.88
CA LEU A 453 -17.49 13.64 -8.04
C LEU A 453 -18.12 13.00 -9.28
N ASP A 454 -18.90 13.80 -10.01
CA ASP A 454 -19.46 13.39 -11.28
C ASP A 454 -18.37 13.42 -12.37
N ALA A 455 -18.16 12.28 -13.03
CA ALA A 455 -17.20 12.10 -14.13
C ALA A 455 -17.39 13.12 -15.26
N GLY A 456 -18.61 13.63 -15.45
CA GLY A 456 -18.95 14.62 -16.46
C GLY A 456 -18.65 16.07 -16.07
N THR A 457 -18.49 16.39 -14.79
CA THR A 457 -18.33 17.78 -14.33
C THR A 457 -17.05 18.04 -13.54
N ALA A 458 -16.35 17.01 -13.06
CA ALA A 458 -15.13 17.17 -12.28
C ALA A 458 -14.07 18.00 -13.05
N SER A 459 -13.54 19.03 -12.39
CA SER A 459 -12.43 19.84 -12.88
C SER A 459 -11.08 19.36 -12.32
N VAL A 460 -9.98 19.84 -12.91
CA VAL A 460 -8.61 19.57 -12.42
C VAL A 460 -8.46 20.05 -10.97
N ASP A 461 -8.98 21.24 -10.67
CA ASP A 461 -8.90 21.84 -9.33
C ASP A 461 -9.68 21.04 -8.28
N ASP A 462 -10.86 20.50 -8.64
CA ASP A 462 -11.66 19.67 -7.73
C ASP A 462 -10.89 18.41 -7.32
N ILE A 463 -10.24 17.76 -8.29
CA ILE A 463 -9.45 16.54 -8.01
C ILE A 463 -8.20 16.89 -7.21
N ILE A 464 -7.50 17.98 -7.53
CA ILE A 464 -6.33 18.43 -6.75
C ILE A 464 -6.75 18.72 -5.31
N ALA A 465 -7.85 19.45 -5.09
CA ALA A 465 -8.36 19.76 -3.76
C ALA A 465 -8.67 18.49 -2.97
N PHE A 466 -9.33 17.51 -3.59
CA PHE A 466 -9.58 16.19 -3.00
C PHE A 466 -8.27 15.49 -2.60
N VAL A 467 -7.27 15.45 -3.50
CA VAL A 467 -5.98 14.82 -3.23
C VAL A 467 -5.23 15.50 -2.09
N GLU A 468 -5.26 16.83 -2.05
CA GLU A 468 -4.61 17.62 -1.00
C GLU A 468 -5.27 17.48 0.36
N GLU A 469 -6.61 17.38 0.39
CA GLU A 469 -7.36 17.07 1.60
C GLU A 469 -6.92 15.70 2.16
N ARG A 470 -6.89 14.67 1.30
CA ARG A 470 -6.44 13.31 1.68
C ARG A 470 -4.99 13.30 2.14
N ASN A 471 -4.10 13.96 1.41
CA ASN A 471 -2.69 14.10 1.79
C ASN A 471 -2.53 14.80 3.15
N SER A 472 -3.33 15.84 3.42
CA SER A 472 -3.34 16.56 4.69
C SER A 472 -3.89 15.71 5.84
N ALA A 473 -4.92 14.90 5.60
CA ALA A 473 -5.43 13.95 6.58
C ALA A 473 -4.37 12.90 6.95
N LEU A 474 -3.63 12.38 5.95
CA LEU A 474 -2.51 11.48 6.19
C LEU A 474 -1.37 12.15 6.96
N ALA A 475 -1.06 13.42 6.66
CA ALA A 475 -0.03 14.17 7.38
C ALA A 475 -0.30 14.29 8.89
N LYS A 476 -1.57 14.27 9.31
CA LYS A 476 -1.99 14.33 10.72
C LYS A 476 -1.88 12.98 11.45
N ARG A 477 -1.66 11.86 10.75
CA ARG A 477 -1.55 10.53 11.37
C ARG A 477 -0.26 10.40 12.19
N LYS A 478 -0.37 9.85 13.40
CA LYS A 478 0.78 9.62 14.31
C LYS A 478 1.76 8.59 13.73
N ASP A 479 3.05 8.77 13.92
CA ASP A 479 4.11 7.85 13.45
C ASP A 479 3.92 6.39 13.86
N SER A 480 3.33 6.15 15.03
CA SER A 480 2.98 4.81 15.52
C SER A 480 1.92 4.11 14.65
N THR A 481 0.99 4.86 14.05
CA THR A 481 -0.04 4.29 13.18
C THR A 481 0.53 3.80 11.85
N TRP A 482 1.52 4.50 11.31
CA TRP A 482 2.23 4.11 10.08
C TRP A 482 3.01 2.81 10.22
N THR A 483 3.42 2.46 11.44
CA THR A 483 4.25 1.27 11.73
C THR A 483 3.48 0.15 12.44
N LYS A 484 2.20 0.35 12.75
CA LYS A 484 1.37 -0.64 13.45
C LYS A 484 1.31 -1.94 12.63
N GLY A 485 1.64 -3.06 13.26
CA GLY A 485 1.62 -4.40 12.63
C GLY A 485 2.84 -4.72 11.75
N ILE A 486 3.85 -3.85 11.67
CA ILE A 486 5.06 -4.11 10.87
C ILE A 486 6.26 -4.25 11.80
N ALA A 487 6.91 -5.41 11.76
CA ALA A 487 8.09 -5.72 12.56
C ALA A 487 9.39 -5.70 11.73
N GLY A 488 10.52 -5.54 12.41
CA GLY A 488 11.86 -5.65 11.84
C GLY A 488 12.18 -4.67 10.70
N LYS A 489 12.92 -5.13 9.69
CA LYS A 489 13.42 -4.30 8.57
C LYS A 489 12.34 -3.58 7.78
N GLY A 490 11.10 -4.08 7.80
CA GLY A 490 9.96 -3.41 7.16
C GLY A 490 9.60 -2.09 7.86
N LYS A 491 9.74 -2.04 9.19
CA LYS A 491 9.49 -0.86 10.01
C LYS A 491 10.48 0.25 9.68
N ASP A 492 11.77 -0.07 9.63
CA ASP A 492 12.83 0.91 9.34
C ASP A 492 12.69 1.51 7.94
N LYS A 493 12.37 0.66 6.95
CA LYS A 493 12.09 1.14 5.59
C LYS A 493 10.89 2.10 5.57
N ARG A 494 9.85 1.81 6.34
CA ARG A 494 8.66 2.66 6.41
C ARG A 494 8.92 3.97 7.15
N LEU A 495 9.70 3.96 8.22
CA LEU A 495 10.12 5.18 8.92
C LEU A 495 10.95 6.08 8.01
N LYS A 496 11.92 5.53 7.26
CA LYS A 496 12.68 6.30 6.25
C LYS A 496 11.80 6.87 5.15
N ALA A 497 10.81 6.09 4.68
CA ALA A 497 9.84 6.57 3.71
C ALA A 497 8.98 7.71 4.29
N LEU A 498 8.57 7.61 5.55
CA LEU A 498 7.79 8.63 6.26
C LEU A 498 8.61 9.90 6.49
N GLU A 499 9.88 9.80 6.88
CA GLU A 499 10.79 10.95 7.00
C GLU A 499 10.92 11.69 5.66
N LYS A 500 11.11 10.94 4.57
CA LYS A 500 11.17 11.52 3.22
C LYS A 500 9.83 12.16 2.81
N ALA A 501 8.70 11.54 3.15
CA ALA A 501 7.37 12.10 2.91
C ALA A 501 7.15 13.41 3.68
N LYS A 502 7.52 13.45 4.97
CA LYS A 502 7.48 14.66 5.81
C LYS A 502 8.33 15.78 5.22
N ALA A 503 9.54 15.47 4.79
CA ALA A 503 10.45 16.45 4.18
C ALA A 503 9.94 17.07 2.87
N ASN A 504 9.03 16.39 2.17
CA ASN A 504 8.46 16.86 0.90
C ASN A 504 6.96 17.19 0.99
N GLY A 505 6.34 17.08 2.18
CA GLY A 505 4.92 17.36 2.38
C GLY A 505 3.96 16.44 1.62
N PHE A 506 4.36 15.20 1.31
CA PHE A 506 3.58 14.29 0.46
C PHE A 506 3.58 12.85 1.00
N PHE A 507 2.40 12.35 1.38
CA PHE A 507 2.21 11.14 2.17
C PHE A 507 1.46 10.02 1.44
N LEU A 508 0.87 10.29 0.27
CA LEU A 508 0.05 9.33 -0.49
C LEU A 508 0.83 8.04 -0.80
N GLY A 509 2.09 8.17 -1.26
CA GLY A 509 2.93 7.00 -1.60
C GLY A 509 3.52 6.23 -0.40
N VAL A 510 3.26 6.65 0.84
CA VAL A 510 3.71 5.95 2.06
C VAL A 510 2.79 4.77 2.39
N VAL A 511 1.49 4.91 2.09
CA VAL A 511 0.51 3.85 2.36
C VAL A 511 0.64 2.77 1.28
N PRO A 512 0.79 1.48 1.62
CA PRO A 512 0.81 0.41 0.63
C PRO A 512 -0.59 0.18 0.02
N GLY A 513 -0.66 0.20 -1.31
CA GLY A 513 -1.89 -0.06 -2.08
C GLY A 513 -2.89 1.10 -2.05
N PRO A 514 -4.13 0.89 -2.54
CA PRO A 514 -5.16 1.94 -2.65
C PRO A 514 -5.69 2.46 -1.30
N SER A 515 -5.14 1.98 -0.17
CA SER A 515 -5.61 2.30 1.19
C SER A 515 -5.31 3.74 1.64
N TRP A 516 -4.66 4.57 0.82
CA TRP A 516 -4.61 6.02 1.08
C TRP A 516 -5.96 6.70 0.81
N LEU A 517 -6.85 6.04 0.06
CA LEU A 517 -8.23 6.46 -0.17
C LEU A 517 -9.10 6.29 1.08
N ASP A 518 -8.80 5.26 1.88
CA ASP A 518 -9.45 4.97 3.16
C ASP A 518 -8.85 5.79 4.32
N ALA A 519 -8.45 7.04 4.05
CA ALA A 519 -8.00 7.96 5.09
C ALA A 519 -9.19 8.39 6.00
N LYS A 520 -9.73 7.44 6.77
CA LYS A 520 -10.51 7.68 7.99
C LYS A 520 -9.56 7.92 9.16
#